data_AF-A0A6N2DQ04-F1
#
_entry.id   AF-A0A6N2DQ04-F1
#
_cell.length_a   1.000
_cell.length_b   1.000
_cell.length_c   1.000
_cell.angle_alpha   90.00
_cell.angle_beta   90.00
_cell.angle_gamma   90.00
#
_symmetry.space_group_name_H-M   'P 1'
#
loop_
_entity.id
_entity.type
_entity.pdbx_description
1 polymer ?
#
loop_
_entity_poly.entity_id
_entity_poly.type
_entity_poly.pdbx_seq_one_letter_code
_entity_poly.pdbx_strand_id
1 'polypeptide(L)'
;MPSPNLSITHVAAAQNQKEVTINDAVDALDNAMNRTLSLAMTDANVTLTADQANRNGLIVLTGTLTAARVLTLPANHRRLAIRNATSGGQEVRAKYPGSGAEVIIVPGATVLVQGNGSDLFGVGGGAGALNDLTDVSVGAAVASDVLQFDGAAWGPAGVGIFQRALLPFRGALVRRTTNLSVSTTGTYVAIPWQSAVYDSDALWDAGQATRLTVPAGVTKVRLVGNIEWQTSPTSQLVEIRKNGGAVVGGGSFIVRGDSGYSNQMRNIASAVLPVVAGDWFEL
;
A
#
# COMPACT_ATOMS: atom_id res chain seq x y z
N MET A 1 13.54 -58.91 -9.50
CA MET A 1 12.82 -57.62 -9.47
C MET A 1 13.72 -56.62 -8.76
N PRO A 2 14.00 -55.43 -9.32
CA PRO A 2 14.80 -54.42 -8.64
C PRO A 2 13.96 -53.60 -7.65
N SER A 3 14.62 -52.81 -6.81
CA SER A 3 13.95 -51.88 -5.89
C SER A 3 13.19 -50.79 -6.65
N PRO A 4 12.05 -50.31 -6.14
CA PRO A 4 11.11 -49.49 -6.91
C PRO A 4 11.65 -48.11 -7.32
N ASN A 5 12.53 -47.51 -6.52
CA ASN A 5 13.00 -46.14 -6.74
C ASN A 5 14.47 -46.06 -7.16
N LEU A 6 15.30 -47.02 -6.74
CA LEU A 6 16.76 -46.96 -6.95
C LEU A 6 17.26 -47.98 -7.95
N SER A 7 16.37 -48.79 -8.52
CA SER A 7 16.67 -49.90 -9.41
C SER A 7 17.79 -50.80 -8.87
N ILE A 8 17.79 -51.06 -7.56
CA ILE A 8 18.80 -51.92 -6.91
C ILE A 8 18.38 -53.38 -7.11
N THR A 9 19.28 -54.20 -7.64
CA THR A 9 19.03 -55.63 -7.86
C THR A 9 18.78 -56.34 -6.54
N HIS A 10 17.66 -57.05 -6.42
CA HIS A 10 17.40 -57.94 -5.29
C HIS A 10 18.09 -59.29 -5.48
N VAL A 11 18.47 -59.92 -4.37
CA VAL A 11 18.97 -61.29 -4.35
C VAL A 11 17.94 -62.25 -4.96
N ALA A 12 18.35 -63.11 -5.88
CA ALA A 12 17.47 -64.13 -6.45
C ALA A 12 17.34 -65.35 -5.51
N ALA A 13 16.21 -66.05 -5.58
CA ALA A 13 15.87 -67.14 -4.65
C ALA A 13 16.97 -68.21 -4.54
N ALA A 14 17.52 -68.64 -5.68
CA ALA A 14 18.58 -69.66 -5.79
C ALA A 14 19.93 -69.07 -6.24
N GLN A 15 20.24 -67.83 -5.84
CA GLN A 15 21.51 -67.20 -6.20
C GLN A 15 22.69 -67.74 -5.37
N ASN A 16 23.80 -68.04 -6.05
CA ASN A 16 25.10 -68.25 -5.40
C ASN A 16 25.77 -66.91 -5.09
N GLN A 17 26.55 -66.86 -4.01
CA GLN A 17 27.24 -65.63 -3.54
C GLN A 17 26.28 -64.46 -3.29
N LYS A 18 25.27 -64.69 -2.45
CA LYS A 18 24.25 -63.68 -2.12
C LYS A 18 24.87 -62.43 -1.48
N GLU A 19 25.96 -62.62 -0.74
CA GLU A 19 26.74 -61.56 -0.12
C GLU A 19 27.26 -60.53 -1.12
N VAL A 20 27.60 -60.92 -2.35
CA VAL A 20 28.07 -59.97 -3.38
C VAL A 20 26.94 -59.01 -3.75
N THR A 21 25.76 -59.53 -4.07
CA THR A 21 24.60 -58.69 -4.42
C THR A 21 24.10 -57.86 -3.23
N ILE A 22 24.22 -58.37 -2.01
CA ILE A 22 23.88 -57.60 -0.82
C ILE A 22 24.86 -56.44 -0.63
N ASN A 23 26.17 -56.69 -0.76
CA ASN A 23 27.18 -55.64 -0.64
C ASN A 23 26.99 -54.55 -1.71
N ASP A 24 26.76 -54.94 -2.96
CA ASP A 24 26.46 -54.00 -4.05
C ASP A 24 25.18 -53.19 -3.77
N ALA A 25 24.16 -53.82 -3.18
CA ALA A 25 22.91 -53.15 -2.82
C ALA A 25 23.09 -52.14 -1.67
N VAL A 26 23.93 -52.47 -0.69
CA VAL A 26 24.29 -51.57 0.42
C VAL A 26 25.08 -50.38 -0.11
N ASP A 27 26.10 -50.62 -0.93
CA ASP A 27 26.89 -49.55 -1.57
C ASP A 27 26.01 -48.66 -2.43
N ALA A 28 25.07 -49.23 -3.17
CA ALA A 28 24.12 -48.50 -3.97
C ALA A 28 23.21 -47.58 -3.14
N LEU A 29 22.75 -48.04 -1.97
CA LEU A 29 21.93 -47.25 -1.06
C LEU A 29 22.73 -46.13 -0.40
N ASP A 30 23.95 -46.45 0.08
CA ASP A 30 24.85 -45.46 0.68
C ASP A 30 25.19 -44.35 -0.32
N ASN A 31 25.59 -44.72 -1.54
CA ASN A 31 25.86 -43.77 -2.61
C ASN A 31 24.62 -42.94 -2.96
N ALA A 32 23.44 -43.55 -3.03
CA ALA A 32 22.20 -42.86 -3.32
C ALA A 32 21.87 -41.77 -2.29
N MET A 33 22.33 -41.89 -1.04
CA MET A 33 22.13 -40.90 0.02
C MET A 33 23.27 -39.89 0.13
N ASN A 34 24.53 -40.34 -0.03
CA ASN A 34 25.69 -39.58 0.42
C ASN A 34 26.60 -39.10 -0.72
N ARG A 35 26.60 -39.78 -1.87
CA ARG A 35 27.52 -39.47 -2.96
C ARG A 35 27.14 -38.18 -3.68
N THR A 36 28.14 -37.39 -4.04
CA THR A 36 27.98 -36.19 -4.87
C THR A 36 28.41 -36.45 -6.31
N LEU A 37 27.59 -36.04 -7.27
CA LEU A 37 27.96 -35.92 -8.68
C LEU A 37 28.26 -34.46 -8.99
N SER A 38 29.45 -34.17 -9.50
CA SER A 38 29.73 -32.88 -10.15
C SER A 38 29.52 -33.02 -11.65
N LEU A 39 28.59 -32.25 -12.22
CA LEU A 39 28.22 -32.29 -13.62
C LEU A 39 28.46 -30.92 -14.24
N ALA A 40 29.35 -30.86 -15.24
CA ALA A 40 29.54 -29.67 -16.04
C ALA A 40 28.37 -29.51 -17.01
N MET A 41 27.61 -28.43 -16.85
CA MET A 41 26.65 -27.98 -17.84
C MET A 41 27.38 -27.13 -18.87
N THR A 42 27.46 -27.62 -20.10
CA THR A 42 27.65 -26.72 -21.25
C THR A 42 26.43 -25.81 -21.31
N ASP A 43 26.55 -24.59 -21.84
CA ASP A 43 25.47 -23.59 -21.88
C ASP A 43 24.28 -24.04 -22.75
N ALA A 44 23.55 -25.05 -22.27
CA ALA A 44 22.56 -25.88 -22.93
C ALA A 44 21.76 -26.67 -21.87
N ASN A 45 20.60 -27.19 -22.28
CA ASN A 45 19.80 -28.07 -21.43
C ASN A 45 20.50 -29.43 -21.26
N VAL A 46 20.35 -30.04 -20.09
CA VAL A 46 20.98 -31.32 -19.74
C VAL A 46 19.94 -32.32 -19.28
N THR A 47 20.10 -33.58 -19.67
CA THR A 47 19.28 -34.70 -19.17
C THR A 47 20.16 -35.64 -18.36
N LEU A 48 19.77 -35.94 -17.12
CA LEU A 48 20.47 -36.92 -16.29
C LEU A 48 20.12 -38.34 -16.75
N THR A 49 21.10 -39.23 -16.68
CA THR A 49 20.84 -40.67 -16.79
C THR A 49 20.19 -41.21 -15.52
N ALA A 50 19.56 -42.38 -15.61
CA ALA A 50 19.01 -43.08 -14.46
C ALA A 50 20.07 -43.32 -13.38
N ASP A 51 21.29 -43.70 -13.74
CA ASP A 51 22.37 -43.94 -12.78
C ASP A 51 22.88 -42.64 -12.13
N GLN A 52 23.02 -41.56 -12.91
CA GLN A 52 23.40 -40.25 -12.37
C GLN A 52 22.40 -39.80 -11.30
N ALA A 53 21.10 -39.92 -11.58
CA ALA A 53 20.05 -39.60 -10.64
C ALA A 53 20.00 -40.59 -9.47
N ASN A 54 20.13 -41.91 -9.71
CA ASN A 54 19.89 -42.96 -8.72
C ASN A 54 21.07 -43.30 -7.81
N ARG A 55 22.30 -42.91 -8.17
CA ARG A 55 23.51 -43.24 -7.39
C ARG A 55 24.12 -42.05 -6.66
N ASN A 56 23.49 -40.87 -6.67
CA ASN A 56 24.04 -39.66 -6.07
C ASN A 56 22.98 -38.88 -5.29
N GLY A 57 23.20 -38.68 -3.99
CA GLY A 57 22.33 -37.89 -3.12
C GLY A 57 22.37 -36.39 -3.41
N LEU A 58 23.48 -35.90 -3.96
CA LEU A 58 23.66 -34.50 -4.38
C LEU A 58 24.15 -34.42 -5.81
N ILE A 59 23.50 -33.58 -6.62
CA ILE A 59 23.95 -33.19 -7.96
C ILE A 59 24.43 -31.74 -7.92
N VAL A 60 25.70 -31.49 -8.24
CA VAL A 60 26.28 -30.15 -8.34
C VAL A 60 26.47 -29.81 -9.80
N LEU A 61 25.77 -28.79 -10.26
CA LEU A 61 25.86 -28.28 -11.62
C LEU A 61 26.94 -27.20 -11.67
N THR A 62 27.90 -27.34 -12.58
CA THR A 62 29.04 -26.41 -12.76
C THR A 62 29.09 -25.91 -14.20
N GLY A 63 29.93 -24.91 -14.48
CA GLY A 63 30.04 -24.27 -15.81
C GLY A 63 29.62 -22.80 -15.80
N THR A 64 29.55 -22.21 -16.98
CA THR A 64 29.13 -20.81 -17.17
C THR A 64 27.90 -20.80 -18.05
N LEU A 65 26.79 -20.24 -17.55
CA LEU A 65 25.53 -20.15 -18.27
C LEU A 65 25.28 -18.72 -18.70
N THR A 66 24.79 -18.52 -19.92
CA THR A 66 24.39 -17.18 -20.43
C THR A 66 22.88 -16.99 -20.51
N ALA A 67 22.12 -18.07 -20.35
CA ALA A 67 20.67 -18.07 -20.21
C ALA A 67 20.21 -19.14 -19.19
N ALA A 68 18.97 -19.05 -18.71
CA ALA A 68 18.34 -20.09 -17.90
C ALA A 68 18.33 -21.44 -18.65
N ARG A 69 18.69 -22.53 -17.96
CA ARG A 69 18.76 -23.88 -18.55
C ARG A 69 17.88 -24.88 -17.83
N VAL A 70 17.44 -25.88 -18.57
CA VAL A 70 16.64 -26.98 -18.05
C VAL A 70 17.53 -28.17 -17.68
N LEU A 71 17.34 -28.69 -16.47
CA LEU A 71 17.85 -30.00 -16.05
C LEU A 71 16.69 -30.99 -16.05
N THR A 72 16.72 -31.97 -16.95
CA THR A 72 15.70 -33.02 -17.02
C THR A 72 16.16 -34.24 -16.24
N LEU A 73 15.39 -34.64 -15.23
CA LEU A 73 15.64 -35.84 -14.43
C LEU A 73 14.74 -36.99 -14.92
N PRO A 74 15.17 -38.26 -14.84
CA PRO A 74 14.28 -39.39 -15.04
C PRO A 74 13.13 -39.36 -14.01
N ALA A 75 11.90 -39.52 -14.49
CA ALA A 75 10.70 -39.53 -13.65
C ALA A 75 10.76 -40.67 -12.63
N ASN A 76 10.59 -40.34 -11.35
CA ASN A 76 10.75 -41.27 -10.23
C ASN A 76 10.05 -40.70 -8.96
N HIS A 77 9.99 -41.47 -7.88
CA HIS A 77 9.57 -41.01 -6.55
C HIS A 77 10.76 -40.66 -5.64
N ARG A 78 11.94 -40.48 -6.22
CA ARG A 78 13.20 -40.29 -5.50
C ARG A 78 13.31 -38.87 -4.91
N ARG A 79 13.96 -38.77 -3.75
CA ARG A 79 14.46 -37.53 -3.15
C ARG A 79 15.96 -37.38 -3.38
N LEU A 80 16.42 -36.18 -3.74
CA LEU A 80 17.84 -35.84 -3.86
C LEU A 80 18.03 -34.31 -3.77
N ALA A 81 19.24 -33.84 -3.53
CA ALA A 81 19.57 -32.41 -3.56
C ALA A 81 20.19 -32.01 -4.91
N ILE A 82 19.87 -30.81 -5.38
CA ILE A 82 20.46 -30.22 -6.59
C ILE A 82 21.03 -28.85 -6.22
N ARG A 83 22.30 -28.63 -6.55
CA ARG A 83 23.01 -27.36 -6.36
C ARG A 83 23.32 -26.73 -7.71
N ASN A 84 22.90 -25.49 -7.89
CA ASN A 84 23.36 -24.66 -9.00
C ASN A 84 24.66 -23.94 -8.56
N ALA A 85 25.81 -24.50 -8.92
CA ALA A 85 27.13 -23.88 -8.71
C ALA A 85 27.70 -23.31 -10.03
N THR A 86 26.83 -23.05 -11.00
CA THR A 86 27.23 -22.40 -12.26
C THR A 86 27.54 -20.91 -12.03
N SER A 87 28.34 -20.33 -12.92
CA SER A 87 28.56 -18.89 -13.03
C SER A 87 27.70 -18.27 -14.14
N GLY A 88 27.66 -16.94 -14.24
CA GLY A 88 26.87 -16.21 -15.25
C GLY A 88 25.48 -15.76 -14.80
N GLY A 89 25.11 -16.02 -13.54
CA GLY A 89 23.93 -15.45 -12.90
C GLY A 89 22.60 -16.05 -13.34
N GLN A 90 22.61 -17.22 -14.00
CA GLN A 90 21.42 -17.85 -14.55
C GLN A 90 20.88 -18.97 -13.65
N GLU A 91 19.55 -19.04 -13.57
CA GLU A 91 18.85 -20.13 -12.89
C GLU A 91 18.88 -21.45 -13.69
N VAL A 92 18.75 -22.56 -12.97
CA VAL A 92 18.48 -23.87 -13.55
C VAL A 92 17.08 -24.32 -13.17
N ARG A 93 16.32 -24.80 -14.15
CA ARG A 93 14.95 -25.30 -14.00
C ARG A 93 14.95 -26.82 -14.05
N ALA A 94 14.83 -27.46 -12.90
CA ALA A 94 14.80 -28.91 -12.79
C ALA A 94 13.38 -29.45 -12.99
N LYS A 95 13.21 -30.47 -13.84
CA LYS A 95 11.89 -31.05 -14.14
C LYS A 95 11.96 -32.51 -14.60
N TYR A 96 10.80 -33.14 -14.71
CA TYR A 96 10.63 -34.41 -15.42
C TYR A 96 10.20 -34.22 -16.88
N PRO A 97 10.51 -35.18 -17.78
CA PRO A 97 10.04 -35.16 -19.16
C PRO A 97 8.51 -35.04 -19.22
N GLY A 98 8.02 -34.09 -20.02
CA GLY A 98 6.58 -33.87 -20.20
C GLY A 98 5.86 -33.18 -19.03
N SER A 99 6.55 -32.90 -17.92
CA SER A 99 5.96 -32.17 -16.78
C SER A 99 5.85 -30.67 -17.07
N GLY A 100 4.73 -30.07 -16.65
CA GLY A 100 4.57 -28.62 -16.59
C GLY A 100 5.15 -28.00 -15.33
N ALA A 101 5.45 -28.81 -14.30
CA ALA A 101 6.06 -28.34 -13.06
C ALA A 101 7.58 -28.25 -13.21
N GLU A 102 8.15 -27.17 -12.67
CA GLU A 102 9.59 -26.92 -12.66
C GLU A 102 10.03 -26.46 -11.27
N VAL A 103 11.17 -26.97 -10.82
CA VAL A 103 11.84 -26.47 -9.62
C VAL A 103 12.94 -25.50 -10.06
N ILE A 104 12.78 -24.23 -9.69
CA ILE A 104 13.77 -23.18 -9.98
C ILE A 104 14.89 -23.25 -8.93
N ILE A 105 16.12 -23.28 -9.40
CA ILE A 105 17.34 -23.32 -8.59
C ILE A 105 18.22 -22.15 -9.02
N VAL A 106 18.12 -21.05 -8.29
CA VAL A 106 18.88 -19.81 -8.54
C VAL A 106 20.39 -20.04 -8.36
N PRO A 107 21.27 -19.21 -8.97
CA PRO A 107 22.71 -19.32 -8.81
C PRO A 107 23.14 -19.39 -7.35
N GLY A 108 24.03 -20.33 -7.01
CA GLY A 108 24.55 -20.53 -5.66
C GLY A 108 23.63 -21.32 -4.72
N ALA A 109 22.35 -21.53 -5.07
CA ALA A 109 21.40 -22.24 -4.21
C ALA A 109 21.54 -23.76 -4.29
N THR A 110 21.12 -24.43 -3.22
CA THR A 110 20.91 -25.87 -3.15
C THR A 110 19.47 -26.15 -2.75
N VAL A 111 18.76 -26.96 -3.52
CA VAL A 111 17.36 -27.31 -3.28
C VAL A 111 17.24 -28.81 -3.11
N LEU A 112 16.60 -29.25 -2.03
CA LEU A 112 16.16 -30.64 -1.87
C LEU A 112 14.91 -30.83 -2.73
N VAL A 113 14.88 -31.84 -3.59
CA VAL A 113 13.75 -32.12 -4.48
C VAL A 113 13.14 -33.49 -4.21
N GLN A 114 11.85 -33.65 -4.47
CA GLN A 114 11.08 -34.87 -4.31
C GLN A 114 10.22 -35.10 -5.56
N GLY A 115 10.36 -36.27 -6.18
CA GLY A 115 9.46 -36.71 -7.24
C GLY A 115 8.22 -37.43 -6.71
N ASN A 116 7.13 -37.40 -7.48
CA ASN A 116 5.93 -38.21 -7.25
C ASN A 116 5.63 -39.18 -8.40
N GLY A 117 6.58 -39.41 -9.32
CA GLY A 117 6.40 -40.21 -10.52
C GLY A 117 5.94 -39.44 -11.77
N SER A 118 5.26 -38.29 -11.64
CA SER A 118 4.86 -37.42 -12.76
C SER A 118 5.61 -36.08 -12.78
N ASP A 119 5.79 -35.49 -11.60
CA ASP A 119 6.30 -34.15 -11.38
C ASP A 119 7.41 -34.15 -10.32
N LEU A 120 8.20 -33.07 -10.34
CA LEU A 120 9.28 -32.81 -9.41
C LEU A 120 8.96 -31.57 -8.57
N PHE A 121 9.13 -31.67 -7.26
CA PHE A 121 8.83 -30.58 -6.32
C PHE A 121 10.05 -30.23 -5.47
N GLY A 122 10.20 -28.96 -5.09
CA GLY A 122 11.13 -28.56 -4.04
C GLY A 122 10.58 -28.93 -2.66
N VAL A 123 11.42 -29.52 -1.81
CA VAL A 123 11.13 -29.88 -0.42
C VAL A 123 11.63 -28.77 0.49
N GLY A 124 10.76 -28.28 1.38
CA GLY A 124 11.11 -27.17 2.27
C GLY A 124 11.05 -25.81 1.60
N GLY A 125 10.51 -25.72 0.37
CA GLY A 125 9.96 -24.49 -0.15
C GLY A 125 8.75 -24.11 0.69
N GLY A 126 8.98 -23.44 1.83
CA GLY A 126 8.01 -22.43 2.24
C GLY A 126 7.76 -21.55 1.02
N ALA A 127 6.49 -21.17 0.79
CA ALA A 127 6.11 -20.41 -0.39
C ALA A 127 7.19 -19.35 -0.68
N GLY A 128 7.97 -19.53 -1.75
CA GLY A 128 9.16 -18.72 -2.02
C GLY A 128 8.82 -17.23 -2.18
N ALA A 129 7.54 -16.98 -2.43
CA ALA A 129 6.81 -15.81 -2.01
C ALA A 129 5.51 -16.30 -1.35
N LEU A 130 4.91 -15.52 -0.45
CA LEU A 130 3.44 -15.54 -0.30
C LEU A 130 2.88 -15.55 -1.73
N ASN A 131 2.22 -16.64 -2.13
CA ASN A 131 2.08 -17.20 -3.48
C ASN A 131 1.59 -16.26 -4.62
N ASP A 132 1.39 -14.96 -4.39
CA ASP A 132 0.89 -14.06 -5.42
C ASP A 132 1.14 -12.56 -5.14
N LEU A 133 2.13 -12.19 -4.34
CA LEU A 133 2.40 -10.76 -4.05
C LEU A 133 2.91 -9.93 -5.26
N THR A 134 2.71 -10.40 -6.49
CA THR A 134 2.96 -9.59 -7.69
C THR A 134 2.06 -8.35 -7.73
N ASP A 135 0.91 -8.44 -7.08
CA ASP A 135 0.00 -7.35 -6.82
C ASP A 135 0.40 -6.51 -5.60
N VAL A 136 1.50 -6.81 -4.89
CA VAL A 136 1.95 -6.06 -3.71
C VAL A 136 3.18 -5.22 -4.04
N SER A 137 2.96 -3.93 -4.24
CA SER A 137 4.05 -2.97 -4.42
C SER A 137 4.58 -2.52 -3.06
N VAL A 138 5.89 -2.64 -2.79
CA VAL A 138 6.53 -2.16 -1.53
C VAL A 138 7.57 -1.06 -1.76
N GLY A 139 7.82 -0.67 -3.03
CA GLY A 139 8.91 0.24 -3.40
C GLY A 139 8.79 1.67 -2.87
N ALA A 140 7.64 2.04 -2.30
CA ALA A 140 7.36 3.37 -1.75
C ALA A 140 6.96 3.37 -0.27
N ALA A 141 7.05 2.22 0.41
CA ALA A 141 6.62 2.10 1.81
C ALA A 141 7.56 2.87 2.76
N VAL A 142 7.01 3.67 3.67
CA VAL A 142 7.72 4.34 4.77
C VAL A 142 7.36 3.73 6.13
N ALA A 143 8.09 4.13 7.17
CA ALA A 143 7.84 3.63 8.53
C ALA A 143 6.39 3.92 8.97
N SER A 144 5.72 2.89 9.47
CA SER A 144 4.31 2.90 9.89
C SER A 144 3.28 2.86 8.76
N ASP A 145 3.66 2.69 7.50
CA ASP A 145 2.68 2.41 6.45
C ASP A 145 1.97 1.07 6.70
N VAL A 146 0.72 0.99 6.26
CA VAL A 146 -0.07 -0.24 6.22
C VAL A 146 -0.22 -0.69 4.77
N LEU A 147 -0.42 -1.99 4.56
CA LEU A 147 -0.81 -2.50 3.25
C LEU A 147 -2.32 -2.32 3.08
N GLN A 148 -2.74 -1.67 2.00
CA GLN A 148 -4.14 -1.47 1.63
C GLN A 148 -4.40 -1.97 0.21
N PHE A 149 -5.52 -2.66 0.01
CA PHE A 149 -6.00 -3.05 -1.31
C PHE A 149 -6.76 -1.89 -1.96
N ASP A 150 -6.35 -1.47 -3.15
CA ASP A 150 -6.95 -0.35 -3.90
C ASP A 150 -8.06 -0.78 -4.89
N GLY A 151 -8.36 -2.08 -4.95
CA GLY A 151 -9.31 -2.67 -5.89
C GLY A 151 -8.65 -3.35 -7.09
N ALA A 152 -7.34 -3.18 -7.28
CA ALA A 152 -6.54 -3.84 -8.31
C ALA A 152 -5.25 -4.46 -7.75
N ALA A 153 -4.63 -3.81 -6.76
CA ALA A 153 -3.35 -4.18 -6.16
C ALA A 153 -3.33 -3.87 -4.65
N TRP A 154 -2.45 -4.53 -3.91
CA TRP A 154 -2.07 -4.12 -2.55
C TRP A 154 -0.87 -3.16 -2.63
N GLY A 155 -0.92 -2.05 -1.90
CA GLY A 155 0.19 -1.10 -1.84
C GLY A 155 0.32 -0.45 -0.47
N PRO A 156 1.45 0.22 -0.18
CA PRO A 156 1.59 1.03 1.01
C PRO A 156 0.55 2.14 0.98
N ALA A 157 -0.23 2.21 2.05
CA ALA A 157 -1.09 3.33 2.35
C ALA A 157 -0.68 3.89 3.70
N GLY A 158 -0.59 5.21 3.77
CA GLY A 158 -0.42 5.89 5.06
C GLY A 158 -1.61 5.57 5.96
N VAL A 159 -1.36 5.36 7.25
CA VAL A 159 -2.42 5.09 8.24
C VAL A 159 -3.30 6.33 8.36
N GLY A 160 -4.43 6.31 7.65
CA GLY A 160 -5.34 7.44 7.41
C GLY A 160 -6.01 8.08 8.63
N ILE A 161 -5.54 7.84 9.85
CA ILE A 161 -5.95 8.66 11.01
C ILE A 161 -5.50 10.12 10.83
N PHE A 162 -4.47 10.36 10.01
CA PHE A 162 -4.00 11.71 9.66
C PHE A 162 -4.77 12.38 8.52
N GLN A 163 -5.46 11.63 7.64
CA GLN A 163 -6.13 12.22 6.48
C GLN A 163 -7.39 13.02 6.86
N ARG A 164 -7.96 12.76 8.04
CA ARG A 164 -8.98 13.62 8.67
C ARG A 164 -8.42 14.64 9.67
N ALA A 165 -7.21 14.44 10.19
CA ALA A 165 -6.57 15.34 11.16
C ALA A 165 -5.76 16.48 10.51
N LEU A 166 -5.46 16.39 9.20
CA LEU A 166 -4.69 17.37 8.43
C LEU A 166 -5.49 18.12 7.36
N LEU A 167 -6.83 18.07 7.36
CA LEU A 167 -7.57 19.02 6.51
C LEU A 167 -7.15 20.42 6.95
N PRO A 168 -6.49 21.21 6.09
CA PRO A 168 -6.06 22.55 6.46
C PRO A 168 -7.30 23.33 6.89
N PHE A 169 -7.15 24.18 7.90
CA PHE A 169 -8.23 25.07 8.31
C PHE A 169 -8.77 25.80 7.06
N ARG A 170 -10.08 25.75 6.86
CA ARG A 170 -10.79 26.45 5.78
C ARG A 170 -11.60 27.59 6.39
N GLY A 171 -11.18 28.83 6.15
CA GLY A 171 -11.90 30.01 6.59
C GLY A 171 -11.18 31.32 6.26
N ALA A 172 -11.85 32.43 6.54
CA ALA A 172 -11.34 33.77 6.33
C ALA A 172 -11.54 34.64 7.59
N LEU A 173 -10.60 35.54 7.82
CA LEU A 173 -10.73 36.65 8.77
C LEU A 173 -10.60 37.94 7.98
N VAL A 174 -11.71 38.66 7.86
CA VAL A 174 -11.79 39.95 7.17
C VAL A 174 -11.96 41.09 8.17
N ARG A 175 -11.46 42.27 7.81
CA ARG A 175 -11.56 43.45 8.65
C ARG A 175 -11.71 44.72 7.84
N ARG A 176 -12.13 45.77 8.54
CA ARG A 176 -11.97 47.15 8.12
C ARG A 176 -10.70 47.75 8.73
N THR A 177 -10.08 48.66 8.02
CA THR A 177 -8.98 49.52 8.47
C THR A 177 -9.44 50.94 8.76
N THR A 178 -10.65 51.32 8.33
CA THR A 178 -11.26 52.62 8.64
C THR A 178 -12.70 52.48 9.13
N ASN A 179 -13.17 53.45 9.89
CA ASN A 179 -14.53 53.48 10.43
C ASN A 179 -15.59 53.48 9.32
N LEU A 180 -16.75 52.89 9.62
CA LEU A 180 -17.95 52.96 8.78
C LEU A 180 -18.99 53.86 9.44
N SER A 181 -19.52 54.81 8.68
CA SER A 181 -20.78 55.47 9.06
C SER A 181 -21.94 54.66 8.50
N VAL A 182 -22.88 54.28 9.35
CA VAL A 182 -24.12 53.59 8.95
C VAL A 182 -25.29 54.58 8.92
N SER A 183 -26.32 54.29 8.10
CA SER A 183 -27.49 55.15 7.99
C SER A 183 -28.32 55.17 9.28
N THR A 184 -28.85 56.34 9.64
CA THR A 184 -29.84 56.50 10.72
C THR A 184 -31.29 56.25 10.26
N THR A 185 -31.51 55.98 8.97
CA THR A 185 -32.85 55.81 8.37
C THR A 185 -33.44 54.40 8.53
N GLY A 186 -32.83 53.53 9.34
CA GLY A 186 -33.30 52.15 9.57
C GLY A 186 -33.07 51.19 8.40
N THR A 187 -32.34 51.61 7.36
CA THR A 187 -31.96 50.75 6.24
C THR A 187 -30.81 49.82 6.66
N TYR A 188 -30.88 48.55 6.28
CA TYR A 188 -29.76 47.62 6.47
C TYR A 188 -28.55 48.09 5.67
N VAL A 189 -27.38 48.12 6.31
CA VAL A 189 -26.11 48.48 5.69
C VAL A 189 -25.16 47.31 5.89
N ALA A 190 -24.94 46.53 4.83
CA ALA A 190 -23.93 45.47 4.83
C ALA A 190 -22.55 46.08 4.99
N ILE A 191 -21.71 45.51 5.85
CA ILE A 191 -20.36 46.03 6.11
C ILE A 191 -19.43 45.72 4.92
N PRO A 192 -18.90 46.72 4.19
CA PRO A 192 -17.88 46.46 3.20
C PRO A 192 -16.54 46.28 3.91
N TRP A 193 -16.02 45.05 3.86
CA TRP A 193 -14.70 44.71 4.36
C TRP A 193 -13.62 45.27 3.43
N GLN A 194 -12.41 45.49 3.96
CA GLN A 194 -11.33 46.16 3.22
C GLN A 194 -10.09 45.29 3.06
N SER A 195 -9.87 44.33 3.97
CA SER A 195 -8.73 43.43 3.90
C SER A 195 -9.04 42.09 4.54
N ALA A 196 -8.56 41.00 3.93
CA ALA A 196 -8.41 39.71 4.59
C ALA A 196 -7.08 39.68 5.35
N VAL A 197 -7.13 39.33 6.63
CA VAL A 197 -5.95 38.97 7.44
C VAL A 197 -5.45 37.58 7.03
N TYR A 198 -6.39 36.68 6.81
CA TYR A 198 -6.19 35.41 6.11
C TYR A 198 -7.47 35.06 5.37
N ASP A 199 -7.32 34.33 4.27
CA ASP A 199 -8.41 33.69 3.54
C ASP A 199 -7.85 32.44 2.86
N SER A 200 -8.08 31.29 3.47
CA SER A 200 -7.44 30.04 3.05
C SER A 200 -8.14 29.40 1.85
N ASP A 201 -9.31 29.91 1.44
CA ASP A 201 -10.19 29.21 0.50
C ASP A 201 -11.06 30.17 -0.33
N ALA A 202 -10.54 31.39 -0.55
CA ALA A 202 -11.15 32.46 -1.33
C ALA A 202 -12.61 32.75 -0.94
N LEU A 203 -12.91 32.79 0.36
CA LEU A 203 -14.25 33.09 0.86
C LEU A 203 -14.61 34.57 0.66
N TRP A 204 -13.63 35.47 0.61
CA TRP A 204 -13.85 36.91 0.45
C TRP A 204 -13.24 37.45 -0.85
N ASP A 205 -13.98 38.30 -1.54
CA ASP A 205 -13.56 38.98 -2.77
C ASP A 205 -13.72 40.50 -2.60
N ALA A 206 -12.68 41.27 -2.92
CA ALA A 206 -12.73 42.73 -2.91
C ALA A 206 -13.75 43.30 -3.92
N GLY A 207 -14.05 42.57 -5.00
CA GLY A 207 -15.12 42.88 -5.95
C GLY A 207 -16.54 42.64 -5.41
N GLN A 208 -16.67 41.91 -4.30
CA GLN A 208 -17.91 41.66 -3.56
C GLN A 208 -17.68 41.89 -2.06
N ALA A 209 -17.15 43.07 -1.72
CA ALA A 209 -16.53 43.36 -0.43
C ALA A 209 -17.42 43.13 0.81
N THR A 210 -18.73 43.05 0.67
CA THR A 210 -19.67 42.81 1.79
C THR A 210 -19.95 41.33 2.07
N ARG A 211 -19.48 40.42 1.21
CA ARG A 211 -19.89 39.00 1.22
C ARG A 211 -18.74 38.06 1.57
N LEU A 212 -19.06 37.04 2.36
CA LEU A 212 -18.27 35.83 2.55
C LEU A 212 -19.00 34.67 1.87
N THR A 213 -18.46 34.16 0.76
CA THR A 213 -19.08 33.13 -0.07
C THR A 213 -18.56 31.75 0.29
N VAL A 214 -19.46 30.78 0.42
CA VAL A 214 -19.17 29.40 0.76
C VAL A 214 -18.59 28.68 -0.46
N PRO A 215 -17.36 28.14 -0.38
CA PRO A 215 -16.73 27.42 -1.49
C PRO A 215 -17.28 26.00 -1.64
N ALA A 216 -16.95 25.36 -2.76
CA ALA A 216 -17.33 23.98 -3.02
C ALA A 216 -16.82 23.02 -1.92
N GLY A 217 -17.64 22.02 -1.59
CA GLY A 217 -17.31 20.99 -0.61
C GLY A 217 -17.43 21.41 0.86
N VAL A 218 -17.79 22.66 1.17
CA VAL A 218 -18.15 23.09 2.53
C VAL A 218 -19.63 22.82 2.77
N THR A 219 -19.94 22.08 3.83
CA THR A 219 -21.33 21.70 4.18
C THR A 219 -21.84 22.36 5.45
N LYS A 220 -20.93 22.92 6.26
CA LYS A 220 -21.25 23.60 7.51
C LYS A 220 -20.27 24.74 7.77
N VAL A 221 -20.76 25.83 8.33
CA VAL A 221 -19.94 26.98 8.75
C VAL A 221 -20.34 27.48 10.13
N ARG A 222 -19.42 28.18 10.79
CA ARG A 222 -19.69 29.01 11.96
C ARG A 222 -19.08 30.38 11.71
N LEU A 223 -19.85 31.43 11.95
CA LEU A 223 -19.42 32.81 11.79
C LEU A 223 -19.26 33.46 13.16
N VAL A 224 -18.27 34.34 13.28
CA VAL A 224 -18.04 35.19 14.45
C VAL A 224 -17.76 36.61 13.94
N GLY A 225 -18.43 37.59 14.53
CA GLY A 225 -18.28 39.00 14.20
C GLY A 225 -17.95 39.83 15.42
N ASN A 226 -17.03 40.77 15.27
CA ASN A 226 -16.72 41.77 16.30
C ASN A 226 -16.95 43.17 15.75
N ILE A 227 -17.71 43.98 16.49
CA ILE A 227 -18.05 45.35 16.12
C ILE A 227 -17.77 46.27 17.30
N GLU A 228 -17.19 47.43 17.01
CA GLU A 228 -17.14 48.57 17.90
C GLU A 228 -17.91 49.74 17.29
N TRP A 229 -18.86 50.28 18.05
CA TRP A 229 -19.54 51.53 17.75
C TRP A 229 -18.81 52.67 18.44
N GLN A 230 -18.25 53.61 17.67
CA GLN A 230 -17.50 54.76 18.19
C GLN A 230 -18.38 55.89 18.76
N THR A 231 -19.66 55.85 18.43
CA THR A 231 -20.69 56.70 19.05
C THR A 231 -21.74 55.75 19.61
N SER A 232 -22.43 56.14 20.68
CA SER A 232 -23.55 55.35 21.25
C SER A 232 -24.85 55.78 20.58
N PRO A 233 -25.31 55.12 19.49
CA PRO A 233 -26.64 55.39 18.97
C PRO A 233 -27.70 54.85 19.97
N THR A 234 -28.83 55.52 20.02
CA THR A 234 -29.95 55.18 20.92
C THR A 234 -30.64 53.86 20.55
N SER A 235 -30.44 53.32 19.34
CA SER A 235 -30.92 52.00 18.92
C SER A 235 -30.06 51.43 17.79
N GLN A 236 -29.62 50.19 17.94
CA GLN A 236 -28.79 49.50 16.96
C GLN A 236 -29.10 48.00 16.92
N LEU A 237 -29.07 47.44 15.71
CA LEU A 237 -29.18 46.01 15.44
C LEU A 237 -27.98 45.59 14.59
N VAL A 238 -27.34 44.50 15.00
CA VAL A 238 -26.31 43.81 14.23
C VAL A 238 -26.78 42.37 14.06
N GLU A 239 -26.70 41.84 12.85
CA GLU A 239 -27.15 40.48 12.55
C GLU A 239 -26.29 39.86 11.45
N ILE A 240 -25.91 38.60 11.64
CA ILE A 240 -25.34 37.78 10.57
C ILE A 240 -26.48 37.33 9.66
N ARG A 241 -26.41 37.70 8.38
CA ARG A 241 -27.38 37.34 7.35
C ARG A 241 -26.81 36.33 6.39
N LYS A 242 -27.69 35.47 5.85
CA LYS A 242 -27.40 34.50 4.80
C LYS A 242 -28.22 34.85 3.57
N ASN A 243 -27.58 34.98 2.42
CA ASN A 243 -28.23 35.28 1.14
C ASN A 243 -29.16 36.52 1.21
N GLY A 244 -28.78 37.53 1.97
CA GLY A 244 -29.51 38.80 2.13
C GLY A 244 -30.61 38.80 3.20
N GLY A 245 -30.87 37.66 3.85
CA GLY A 245 -31.91 37.51 4.86
C GLY A 245 -31.39 37.09 6.24
N ALA A 246 -32.20 37.36 7.27
CA ALA A 246 -32.00 36.79 8.59
C ALA A 246 -32.03 35.25 8.52
N VAL A 247 -31.22 34.58 9.33
CA VAL A 247 -31.12 33.12 9.37
C VAL A 247 -31.31 32.59 10.79
N VAL A 248 -32.04 31.50 10.94
CA VAL A 248 -32.20 30.82 12.24
C VAL A 248 -30.83 30.31 12.72
N GLY A 249 -30.44 30.70 13.93
CA GLY A 249 -29.09 30.45 14.45
C GLY A 249 -28.03 31.41 13.90
N GLY A 250 -28.41 32.45 13.15
CA GLY A 250 -27.58 33.60 12.86
C GLY A 250 -27.33 34.39 14.14
N GLY A 251 -26.07 34.75 14.40
CA GLY A 251 -25.74 35.59 15.55
C GLY A 251 -26.33 36.97 15.34
N SER A 252 -27.03 37.51 16.34
CA SER A 252 -27.55 38.88 16.30
C SER A 252 -27.52 39.52 17.68
N PHE A 253 -27.54 40.84 17.71
CA PHE A 253 -27.57 41.62 18.93
C PHE A 253 -28.31 42.94 18.71
N ILE A 254 -29.12 43.34 19.69
CA ILE A 254 -29.89 44.58 19.67
C ILE A 254 -29.64 45.40 20.94
N VAL A 255 -29.48 46.72 20.79
CA VAL A 255 -29.54 47.69 21.89
C VAL A 255 -30.74 48.60 21.68
N ARG A 256 -31.45 48.88 22.77
CA ARG A 256 -32.45 49.94 22.85
C ARG A 256 -32.09 50.81 24.05
N GLY A 257 -31.79 52.08 23.83
CA GLY A 257 -31.40 53.06 24.86
C GLY A 257 -29.89 53.31 24.95
N ASP A 258 -29.51 54.31 25.76
CA ASP A 258 -28.13 54.71 25.99
C ASP A 258 -27.43 53.74 26.95
N SER A 259 -26.24 53.27 26.57
CA SER A 259 -25.42 52.42 27.45
C SER A 259 -24.71 53.20 28.56
N GLY A 260 -24.70 54.53 28.49
CA GLY A 260 -23.87 55.40 29.33
C GLY A 260 -22.37 55.40 28.94
N TYR A 261 -21.96 54.59 27.97
CA TYR A 261 -20.59 54.54 27.43
C TYR A 261 -20.53 55.23 26.08
N SER A 262 -19.44 55.97 25.81
CA SER A 262 -19.22 56.64 24.52
C SER A 262 -18.91 55.66 23.38
N ASN A 263 -18.36 54.48 23.69
CA ASN A 263 -18.14 53.39 22.75
C ASN A 263 -18.81 52.09 23.19
N GLN A 264 -19.19 51.25 22.22
CA GLN A 264 -19.82 49.95 22.50
C GLN A 264 -19.20 48.83 21.67
N MET A 265 -18.57 47.86 22.33
CA MET A 265 -17.98 46.67 21.70
C MET A 265 -18.90 45.46 21.83
N ARG A 266 -19.07 44.69 20.76
CA ARG A 266 -19.90 43.48 20.74
C ARG A 266 -19.23 42.36 19.98
N ASN A 267 -19.40 41.14 20.48
CA ASN A 267 -19.06 39.91 19.80
C ASN A 267 -20.34 39.11 19.59
N ILE A 268 -20.54 38.63 18.38
CA ILE A 268 -21.66 37.75 18.03
C ILE A 268 -21.12 36.50 17.35
N ALA A 269 -21.80 35.37 17.55
CA ALA A 269 -21.46 34.11 16.90
C ALA A 269 -22.74 33.42 16.41
N SER A 270 -22.64 32.73 15.28
CA SER A 270 -23.71 31.86 14.80
C SER A 270 -23.66 30.48 15.49
N ALA A 271 -24.75 29.73 15.37
CA ALA A 271 -24.71 28.27 15.46
C ALA A 271 -23.83 27.69 14.33
N VAL A 272 -23.64 26.37 14.32
CA VAL A 272 -23.10 25.69 13.14
C VAL A 272 -24.21 25.60 12.10
N LEU A 273 -24.10 26.38 11.03
CA LEU A 273 -25.13 26.52 10.00
C LEU A 273 -24.86 25.56 8.84
N PRO A 274 -25.87 24.81 8.35
CA PRO A 274 -25.75 24.05 7.11
C PRO A 274 -25.68 24.99 5.89
N VAL A 275 -24.80 24.66 4.95
CA VAL A 275 -24.56 25.46 3.75
C VAL A 275 -24.33 24.58 2.53
N VAL A 276 -24.53 25.19 1.36
CA VAL A 276 -24.09 24.67 0.07
C VAL A 276 -23.16 25.67 -0.61
N ALA A 277 -22.41 25.20 -1.61
CA ALA A 277 -21.54 26.07 -2.39
C ALA A 277 -22.31 27.24 -3.01
N GLY A 278 -21.76 28.45 -2.91
CA GLY A 278 -22.38 29.68 -3.43
C GLY A 278 -23.34 30.38 -2.46
N ASP A 279 -23.72 29.76 -1.34
CA ASP A 279 -24.32 30.49 -0.22
C ASP A 279 -23.35 31.60 0.22
N TRP A 280 -23.87 32.75 0.62
CA TRP A 280 -23.04 33.84 1.11
C TRP A 280 -23.60 34.49 2.37
N PHE A 281 -22.69 35.05 3.16
CA PHE A 281 -23.00 35.71 4.42
C PHE A 281 -22.52 37.15 4.43
N GLU A 282 -23.25 37.98 5.15
CA GLU A 282 -22.94 39.39 5.40
C GLU A 282 -23.24 39.74 6.87
N LEU A 283 -22.68 40.86 7.31
CA LEU A 283 -22.87 41.44 8.64
C LEU A 283 -23.44 42.84 8.49
#